data_AF-A0A229S146-F1
#
_entry.id   AF-A0A229S146-F1
#
_cell.length_a   1.000
_cell.length_b   1.000
_cell.length_c   1.000
_cell.angle_alpha   90.00
_cell.angle_beta   90.00
_cell.angle_gamma   90.00
#
_symmetry.space_group_name_H-M   'P 1'
#
loop_
_entity.id
_entity.type
_entity.pdbx_description
1 polymer ?
#
loop_
_entity_poly.entity_id
_entity_poly.type
_entity_poly.pdbx_seq_one_letter_code
_entity_poly.pdbx_strand_id
1 'polypeptide(L)'
;MEIACPRCAQVDQVQSVPAVFQGGQTTYRVRGGMTAVPAGDGVVYTATTHTGVSVTATAAALNPYPVLRGGGCFLALALFLLIPAFVFVSFATDVLAEDPAPTAGGRAGQAIGAWIFPFGAFALVALFAVLFVLRLRRNARIRRGIPDALAYWRQAWFCHRCGGVFFPRGELMSAATFRGQVWRVGDYAGISRGR
;
A
#
# COMPACT_ATOMS: atom_id res chain seq x y z
N MET A 1 -18.63 32.97 -13.74
CA MET A 1 -17.97 32.63 -12.46
C MET A 1 -16.56 33.16 -12.55
N GLU A 2 -16.21 34.17 -11.75
CA GLU A 2 -14.83 34.67 -11.69
C GLU A 2 -13.96 33.70 -10.90
N ILE A 3 -12.89 33.20 -11.53
CA ILE A 3 -11.91 32.27 -10.95
C ILE A 3 -10.69 33.08 -10.50
N ALA A 4 -10.95 34.23 -9.86
CA ALA A 4 -9.89 35.07 -9.32
C ALA A 4 -9.44 34.52 -7.96
N CYS A 5 -8.12 34.53 -7.73
CA CYS A 5 -7.59 34.16 -6.42
C CYS A 5 -8.14 35.11 -5.33
N PRO A 6 -8.72 34.62 -4.23
CA PRO A 6 -9.35 35.47 -3.22
C PRO A 6 -8.37 36.39 -2.47
N ARG A 7 -7.05 36.12 -2.56
CA ARG A 7 -6.01 36.91 -1.89
C ARG A 7 -5.33 37.94 -2.80
N CYS A 8 -5.06 37.59 -4.06
CA CYS A 8 -4.32 38.47 -4.99
C CYS A 8 -5.17 38.99 -6.16
N ALA A 9 -6.42 38.55 -6.28
CA ALA A 9 -7.38 38.90 -7.33
C ALA A 9 -6.91 38.65 -8.78
N GLN A 10 -5.81 37.89 -8.96
CA GLN A 10 -5.28 37.55 -10.27
C GLN A 10 -5.91 36.26 -10.81
N VAL A 11 -6.07 36.20 -12.13
CA VAL A 11 -6.60 35.03 -12.86
C VAL A 11 -5.49 34.29 -13.61
N ASP A 12 -4.46 35.00 -14.10
CA ASP A 12 -3.43 34.46 -14.99
C ASP A 12 -2.49 33.42 -14.34
N GLN A 13 -2.39 33.44 -13.02
CA GLN A 13 -1.56 32.51 -12.25
C GLN A 13 -2.37 31.48 -11.46
N VAL A 14 -3.61 31.25 -11.89
CA VAL A 14 -4.51 30.27 -11.30
C VAL A 14 -4.64 29.08 -12.23
N GLN A 15 -4.42 27.89 -11.71
CA GLN A 15 -4.52 26.65 -12.46
C GLN A 15 -5.35 25.63 -11.68
N SER A 16 -6.10 24.79 -12.38
CA SER A 16 -6.88 23.74 -11.72
C SER A 16 -5.92 22.79 -10.99
N VAL A 17 -6.30 22.35 -9.80
CA VAL A 17 -5.48 21.41 -9.01
C VAL A 17 -5.11 20.15 -9.80
N PRO A 18 -6.01 19.55 -10.61
CA PRO A 18 -5.65 18.42 -11.45
C PRO A 18 -4.54 18.70 -12.46
N ALA A 19 -4.54 19.87 -13.08
CA ALA A 19 -3.52 20.24 -14.05
C ALA A 19 -2.16 20.50 -13.38
N VAL A 20 -2.14 21.10 -12.18
CA VAL A 20 -0.90 21.26 -11.38
C VAL A 20 -0.35 19.89 -10.96
N PHE A 21 -1.22 18.99 -10.53
CA PHE A 21 -0.83 17.65 -10.11
C PHE A 21 -0.26 16.81 -11.26
N GLN A 22 -0.92 16.83 -12.43
CA GLN A 22 -0.47 16.12 -13.62
C GLN A 22 0.81 16.76 -14.20
N GLY A 23 0.88 18.08 -14.28
CA GLY A 23 2.07 18.79 -14.77
C GLY A 23 3.29 18.62 -13.87
N GLY A 24 3.09 18.32 -12.58
CA GLY A 24 4.16 18.03 -11.63
C GLY A 24 4.62 16.57 -11.59
N GLN A 25 4.09 15.68 -12.44
CA GLN A 25 4.50 14.29 -12.54
C GLN A 25 5.24 14.04 -13.85
N THR A 26 6.47 13.52 -13.76
CA THR A 26 7.21 13.09 -14.95
C THR A 26 7.73 11.68 -14.78
N THR A 27 7.37 10.81 -15.72
CA THR A 27 7.90 9.45 -15.82
C THR A 27 9.15 9.48 -16.68
N TYR A 28 10.27 8.97 -16.19
CA TYR A 28 11.50 8.87 -16.96
C TYR A 28 11.93 7.41 -17.08
N ARG A 29 12.50 7.07 -18.23
CA ARG A 29 13.16 5.79 -18.48
C ARG A 29 14.60 6.05 -18.88
N VAL A 30 15.52 5.68 -18.01
CA VAL A 30 16.96 5.78 -18.22
C VAL A 30 17.49 4.40 -18.56
N ARG A 31 18.18 4.28 -19.70
CA ARG A 31 19.03 3.11 -19.96
C ARG A 31 20.29 3.27 -19.11
N GLY A 32 20.52 2.31 -18.21
CA GLY A 32 21.76 2.17 -17.47
C GLY A 32 22.88 1.60 -18.34
N GLY A 33 24.04 1.40 -17.72
CA GLY A 33 25.21 0.82 -18.39
C GLY A 33 24.93 -0.59 -18.93
N MET A 34 25.58 -0.93 -20.04
CA MET A 34 25.57 -2.29 -20.58
C MET A 34 26.44 -3.18 -19.69
N THR A 35 25.86 -4.25 -19.14
CA THR A 35 26.59 -5.29 -18.43
C THR A 35 26.77 -6.48 -19.37
N ALA A 36 28.03 -6.88 -19.56
CA ALA A 36 28.39 -8.11 -20.25
C ALA A 36 28.13 -9.30 -19.31
N VAL A 37 27.26 -10.21 -19.71
CA VAL A 37 26.97 -11.46 -18.98
C VAL A 37 27.52 -12.63 -19.81
N PRO A 38 28.37 -13.50 -19.24
CA PRO A 38 28.85 -14.68 -19.95
C PRO A 38 27.70 -15.65 -20.24
N ALA A 39 27.60 -16.13 -21.47
CA ALA A 39 26.57 -17.06 -21.93
C ALA A 39 27.20 -18.14 -22.83
N GLY A 40 27.62 -19.25 -22.22
CA GLY A 40 28.34 -20.32 -22.93
C GLY A 40 29.67 -19.82 -23.50
N ASP A 41 29.91 -20.06 -24.80
CA ASP A 41 31.11 -19.59 -25.52
C ASP A 41 31.03 -18.11 -25.97
N GLY A 42 30.00 -17.37 -25.55
CA GLY A 42 29.77 -15.98 -25.95
C GLY A 42 29.53 -15.01 -24.80
N VAL A 43 29.47 -13.73 -25.13
CA VAL A 43 29.11 -12.65 -24.21
C VAL A 43 27.81 -12.01 -24.69
N VAL A 44 26.81 -11.93 -23.79
CA VAL A 44 25.56 -11.21 -24.07
C VAL A 44 25.60 -9.87 -23.34
N TYR A 45 25.43 -8.79 -24.09
CA TYR A 45 25.31 -7.45 -23.51
C TYR A 45 23.86 -7.20 -23.11
N THR A 46 23.62 -7.04 -21.81
CA THR A 46 22.30 -6.67 -21.29
C THR A 46 22.32 -5.20 -20.87
N ALA A 47 21.32 -4.44 -21.31
CA ALA A 47 21.13 -3.07 -20.86
C ALA A 47 20.11 -3.06 -19.73
N THR A 48 20.51 -2.57 -18.55
CA THR A 48 19.55 -2.30 -17.49
C THR A 48 18.70 -1.10 -17.88
N THR A 49 17.37 -1.20 -17.76
CA THR A 49 16.49 -0.03 -17.94
C THR A 49 15.90 0.34 -16.59
N HIS A 50 16.26 1.51 -16.08
CA HIS A 50 15.68 2.09 -14.88
C HIS A 50 14.48 2.97 -15.28
N THR A 51 13.31 2.64 -14.78
CA THR A 51 12.12 3.49 -14.89
C THR A 51 11.84 4.14 -13.54
N GLY A 52 11.62 5.44 -13.51
CA GLY A 52 11.29 6.18 -12.30
C GLY A 52 10.20 7.23 -12.56
N VAL A 53 9.63 7.75 -11.48
CA VAL A 53 8.68 8.86 -11.52
C VAL A 53 9.22 9.95 -10.62
N SER A 54 9.41 11.14 -11.16
CA SER A 54 9.71 12.33 -10.37
C SER A 54 8.42 13.11 -10.14
N VAL A 55 8.21 13.56 -8.92
CA VAL A 55 7.02 14.31 -8.51
C VAL A 55 7.48 15.61 -7.85
N THR A 56 6.98 16.75 -8.30
CA THR A 56 7.29 18.04 -7.68
C THR A 56 6.72 18.12 -6.27
N ALA A 57 7.33 18.91 -5.38
CA ALA A 57 6.84 19.10 -4.02
C ALA A 57 5.38 19.58 -3.99
N THR A 58 4.99 20.45 -4.93
CA THR A 58 3.62 20.95 -5.08
C THR A 58 2.65 19.83 -5.47
N ALA A 59 3.00 18.99 -6.45
CA ALA A 59 2.16 17.86 -6.83
C ALA A 59 2.07 16.82 -5.70
N ALA A 60 3.15 16.58 -4.97
CA ALA A 60 3.12 15.69 -3.80
C ALA A 60 2.21 16.22 -2.67
N ALA A 61 2.21 17.54 -2.45
CA ALA A 61 1.34 18.18 -1.46
C ALA A 61 -0.14 18.13 -1.85
N LEU A 62 -0.44 18.18 -3.16
CA LEU A 62 -1.80 18.13 -3.72
C LEU A 62 -2.32 16.71 -3.99
N ASN A 63 -1.60 15.66 -3.57
CA ASN A 63 -1.98 14.28 -3.83
C ASN A 63 -3.33 13.92 -3.16
N PRO A 64 -4.35 13.52 -3.94
CA PRO A 64 -5.65 13.15 -3.39
C PRO A 64 -5.63 11.79 -2.68
N TYR A 65 -4.66 10.93 -2.96
CA TYR A 65 -4.66 9.54 -2.49
C TYR A 65 -3.74 9.33 -1.29
N PRO A 66 -4.19 8.57 -0.27
CA PRO A 66 -3.27 8.02 0.73
C PRO A 66 -2.41 6.90 0.12
N VAL A 67 -1.21 6.70 0.67
CA VAL A 67 -0.31 5.64 0.21
C VAL A 67 -0.93 4.27 0.51
N LEU A 68 -1.36 3.56 -0.53
CA LEU A 68 -1.83 2.17 -0.43
C LEU A 68 -0.63 1.27 -0.18
N ARG A 69 -0.49 0.75 1.03
CA ARG A 69 0.54 -0.25 1.32
C ARG A 69 0.09 -1.62 0.81
N GLY A 70 0.94 -2.25 0.00
CA GLY A 70 0.75 -3.63 -0.46
C GLY A 70 0.57 -4.59 0.71
N GLY A 71 -0.35 -5.56 0.55
CA GLY A 71 -0.59 -6.63 1.52
C GLY A 71 0.10 -7.95 1.17
N GLY A 72 0.80 -8.01 0.04
CA GLY A 72 1.34 -9.26 -0.52
C GLY A 72 2.31 -10.00 0.40
N CYS A 73 3.05 -9.28 1.24
CA CYS A 73 3.97 -9.87 2.21
C CYS A 73 3.25 -10.81 3.21
N PHE A 74 2.09 -10.41 3.72
CA PHE A 74 1.33 -11.24 4.67
C PHE A 74 0.76 -12.50 4.00
N LEU A 75 0.29 -12.38 2.76
CA LEU A 75 -0.17 -13.53 1.98
C LEU A 75 1.00 -14.49 1.69
N ALA A 76 2.14 -13.95 1.26
CA ALA A 76 3.33 -14.76 0.98
C ALA A 76 3.83 -15.49 2.24
N LEU A 77 3.85 -14.82 3.39
CA LEU A 77 4.20 -15.45 4.67
C LEU A 77 3.20 -16.53 5.08
N ALA A 78 1.89 -16.28 4.95
CA ALA A 78 0.87 -17.28 5.25
C ALA A 78 1.00 -18.53 4.36
N LEU A 79 1.25 -18.34 3.06
CA LEU A 79 1.45 -19.43 2.11
C LEU A 79 2.76 -20.20 2.38
N PHE A 80 3.84 -19.48 2.68
CA PHE A 80 5.12 -20.11 3.01
C PHE A 80 5.03 -20.93 4.30
N LEU A 81 4.31 -20.46 5.31
CA LEU A 81 4.09 -21.15 6.58
C LEU A 81 3.16 -22.37 6.49
N LEU A 82 2.37 -22.51 5.43
CA LEU A 82 1.58 -23.73 5.21
C LEU A 82 2.47 -24.96 5.00
N ILE A 83 3.61 -24.81 4.31
CA ILE A 83 4.53 -25.91 4.01
C ILE A 83 5.00 -26.61 5.30
N PRO A 84 5.64 -25.92 6.27
CA PRO A 84 6.05 -26.55 7.52
C PRO A 84 4.85 -26.99 8.38
N ALA A 85 3.69 -26.30 8.31
CA ALA A 85 2.50 -26.73 9.04
C ALA A 85 2.03 -28.13 8.62
N PHE A 86 1.99 -28.40 7.31
CA PHE A 86 1.64 -29.74 6.81
C PHE A 86 2.70 -30.78 7.14
N VAL A 87 3.99 -30.43 7.07
CA VAL A 87 5.08 -31.33 7.47
C VAL A 87 4.95 -31.74 8.94
N PHE A 88 4.65 -30.80 9.84
CA PHE A 88 4.44 -31.11 11.26
C PHE A 88 3.21 -31.99 11.51
N VAL A 89 2.16 -31.89 10.69
CA VAL A 89 1.02 -32.81 10.78
C VAL A 89 1.44 -34.23 10.42
N SER A 90 2.19 -34.41 9.33
CA SER A 90 2.70 -35.74 8.94
C SER A 90 3.56 -36.36 10.05
N PHE A 91 4.50 -35.58 10.62
CA PHE A 91 5.30 -36.06 11.75
C PHE A 91 4.45 -36.40 12.97
N ALA A 92 3.45 -35.58 13.29
CA ALA A 92 2.56 -35.85 14.42
C ALA A 92 1.77 -37.15 14.22
N THR A 93 1.30 -37.42 13.00
CA THR A 93 0.58 -38.66 12.69
C THR A 93 1.50 -39.88 12.73
N ASP A 94 2.73 -39.76 12.22
CA ASP A 94 3.71 -40.85 12.23
C ASP A 94 4.09 -41.22 13.68
N VAL A 95 4.39 -40.22 14.52
CA VAL A 95 4.72 -40.40 15.94
C VAL A 95 3.57 -41.05 16.73
N LEU A 96 2.32 -40.77 16.36
CA LEU A 96 1.15 -41.38 17.00
C LEU A 96 0.87 -42.80 16.48
N ALA A 97 1.37 -43.16 15.29
CA ALA A 97 1.17 -44.46 14.66
C ALA A 97 2.24 -45.49 15.03
N GLU A 98 3.50 -45.08 15.18
CA GLU A 98 4.63 -46.01 15.40
C GLU A 98 4.66 -46.60 16.83
N ASP A 99 4.47 -45.79 17.87
CA ASP A 99 4.61 -46.23 19.26
C ASP A 99 3.49 -45.70 20.17
N PRO A 100 2.29 -46.31 20.20
CA PRO A 100 1.22 -45.87 21.07
C PRO A 100 1.55 -46.16 22.53
N ALA A 101 1.59 -45.11 23.36
CA ALA A 101 1.89 -45.27 24.78
C ALA A 101 0.98 -46.32 25.47
N PRO A 102 1.52 -47.15 26.40
CA PRO A 102 0.79 -48.28 26.97
C PRO A 102 -0.30 -47.87 27.96
N THR A 103 -0.19 -46.68 28.56
CA THR A 103 -1.16 -46.17 29.55
C THR A 103 -2.03 -45.06 28.95
N ALA A 104 -3.27 -44.93 29.44
CA ALA A 104 -4.18 -43.88 29.00
C ALA A 104 -3.60 -42.46 29.22
N GLY A 105 -2.93 -42.23 30.35
CA GLY A 105 -2.25 -40.95 30.63
C GLY A 105 -1.06 -40.68 29.70
N GLY A 106 -0.29 -41.71 29.34
CA GLY A 106 0.80 -41.60 28.38
C GLY A 106 0.31 -41.25 26.97
N ARG A 107 -0.82 -41.84 26.53
CA ARG A 107 -1.44 -41.52 25.23
C ARG A 107 -1.91 -40.08 25.15
N ALA A 108 -2.48 -39.57 26.24
CA ALA A 108 -2.87 -38.16 26.32
C ALA A 108 -1.66 -37.23 26.23
N GLY A 109 -0.58 -37.52 26.96
CA GLY A 109 0.67 -36.76 26.89
C GLY A 109 1.32 -36.78 25.50
N GLN A 110 1.36 -37.94 24.85
CA GLN A 110 1.89 -38.12 23.50
C GLN A 110 1.05 -37.34 22.46
N ALA A 111 -0.27 -37.40 22.55
CA ALA A 111 -1.15 -36.63 21.67
C ALA A 111 -0.95 -35.12 21.86
N ILE A 112 -0.87 -34.63 23.10
CA ILE A 112 -0.61 -33.21 23.36
C ILE A 112 0.75 -32.80 22.78
N GLY A 113 1.81 -33.58 23.03
CA GLY A 113 3.15 -33.31 22.51
C GLY A 113 3.21 -33.30 20.98
N ALA A 114 2.58 -34.27 20.33
CA ALA A 114 2.55 -34.40 18.87
C ALA A 114 1.79 -33.22 18.21
N TRP A 115 0.71 -32.74 18.82
CA TRP A 115 -0.13 -31.70 18.23
C TRP A 115 0.28 -30.25 18.54
N ILE A 116 1.17 -30.01 19.51
CA ILE A 116 1.63 -28.65 19.88
C ILE A 116 2.22 -27.89 18.69
N PHE A 117 3.14 -28.50 17.94
CA PHE A 117 3.81 -27.87 16.80
C PHE A 117 2.90 -27.60 15.60
N PRO A 118 2.11 -28.58 15.10
CA PRO A 118 1.18 -28.30 14.00
C PRO A 118 0.13 -27.26 14.41
N PHE A 119 -0.39 -27.31 15.64
CA PHE A 119 -1.34 -26.29 16.11
C PHE A 119 -0.71 -24.89 16.13
N GLY A 120 0.51 -24.76 16.65
CA GLY A 120 1.26 -23.50 16.63
C GLY A 120 1.51 -22.97 15.21
N ALA A 121 1.88 -23.86 14.27
CA ALA A 121 2.10 -23.49 12.88
C ALA A 121 0.82 -22.99 12.19
N PHE A 122 -0.31 -23.69 12.38
CA PHE A 122 -1.61 -23.23 11.86
C PHE A 122 -2.10 -21.95 12.52
N ALA A 123 -1.83 -21.75 13.83
CA ALA A 123 -2.15 -20.50 14.51
C ALA A 123 -1.40 -19.30 13.90
N LEU A 124 -0.12 -19.47 13.53
CA LEU A 124 0.64 -18.43 12.82
C LEU A 124 0.10 -18.17 11.42
N VAL A 125 -0.24 -19.21 10.65
CA VAL A 125 -0.90 -19.06 9.34
C VAL A 125 -2.20 -18.27 9.48
N ALA A 126 -3.05 -18.63 10.45
CA ALA A 126 -4.30 -17.95 10.72
C ALA A 126 -4.09 -16.47 11.09
N LEU A 127 -3.10 -16.17 11.93
CA LEU A 127 -2.74 -14.80 12.29
C LEU A 127 -2.39 -13.96 11.05
N PHE A 128 -1.49 -14.45 10.19
CA PHE A 128 -1.11 -13.72 8.97
C PHE A 128 -2.25 -13.59 7.97
N ALA A 129 -3.09 -14.62 7.83
CA ALA A 129 -4.29 -14.57 7.01
C ALA A 129 -5.29 -13.51 7.52
N VAL A 130 -5.52 -13.42 8.84
CA VAL A 130 -6.35 -12.38 9.45
C VAL A 130 -5.78 -10.99 9.20
N LEU A 131 -4.47 -10.79 9.39
CA LEU A 131 -3.82 -9.51 9.11
C LEU A 131 -3.96 -9.11 7.63
N PHE A 132 -3.83 -10.08 6.71
CA PHE A 132 -4.05 -9.86 5.29
C PHE A 132 -5.51 -9.45 4.99
N VAL A 133 -6.50 -10.13 5.57
CA VAL A 133 -7.93 -9.79 5.40
C VAL A 133 -8.24 -8.40 5.97
N LEU A 134 -7.73 -8.06 7.15
CA LEU A 134 -7.90 -6.74 7.75
C LEU A 134 -7.30 -5.65 6.85
N ARG A 135 -6.12 -5.92 6.26
CA ARG A 135 -5.48 -5.03 5.29
C ARG A 135 -6.30 -4.89 4.01
N LEU A 136 -6.85 -5.98 3.47
CA LEU A 136 -7.74 -5.95 2.31
C LEU A 136 -9.00 -5.13 2.58
N ARG A 137 -9.66 -5.35 3.72
CA ARG A 137 -10.85 -4.58 4.13
C ARG A 137 -10.54 -3.10 4.25
N ARG A 138 -9.39 -2.75 4.83
CA ARG A 138 -8.92 -1.36 4.92
C ARG A 138 -8.68 -0.76 3.54
N ASN A 139 -7.97 -1.47 2.65
CA ASN A 139 -7.74 -1.02 1.28
C ASN A 139 -9.04 -0.92 0.47
N ALA A 140 -10.01 -1.80 0.69
CA ALA A 140 -11.31 -1.76 0.04
C ALA A 140 -12.16 -0.57 0.54
N ARG A 141 -12.08 -0.23 1.83
CA ARG A 141 -12.70 1.01 2.35
C ARG A 141 -12.06 2.24 1.69
N ILE A 142 -10.73 2.26 1.60
CA ILE A 142 -10.04 3.34 0.90
C ILE A 142 -10.53 3.44 -0.55
N ARG A 143 -10.56 2.34 -1.30
CA ARG A 143 -11.02 2.35 -2.70
C ARG A 143 -12.45 2.87 -2.87
N ARG A 144 -13.34 2.59 -1.93
CA ARG A 144 -14.74 3.03 -1.98
C ARG A 144 -14.91 4.55 -1.91
N GLY A 145 -14.12 5.25 -1.08
CA GLY A 145 -14.21 6.71 -0.96
C GLY A 145 -13.48 7.49 -2.08
N ILE A 146 -12.82 6.80 -3.02
CA ILE A 146 -11.92 7.45 -3.98
C ILE A 146 -12.72 8.38 -4.91
N PRO A 147 -13.86 7.94 -5.45
CA PRO A 147 -14.67 8.78 -6.33
C PRO A 147 -15.08 10.11 -5.66
N ASP A 148 -15.51 10.07 -4.39
CA ASP A 148 -15.98 11.25 -3.66
C ASP A 148 -14.84 12.23 -3.37
N ALA A 149 -13.70 11.71 -2.89
CA ALA A 149 -12.50 12.51 -2.69
C ALA A 149 -12.03 13.15 -4.00
N LEU A 150 -12.06 12.42 -5.11
CA LEU A 150 -11.69 12.93 -6.43
C LEU A 150 -12.67 13.97 -6.95
N ALA A 151 -13.97 13.78 -6.76
CA ALA A 151 -14.98 14.74 -7.17
C ALA A 151 -14.76 16.09 -6.48
N TYR A 152 -14.51 16.07 -5.16
CA TYR A 152 -14.18 17.26 -4.38
C TYR A 152 -12.84 17.88 -4.82
N TRP A 153 -11.81 17.06 -4.98
CA TRP A 153 -10.48 17.51 -5.37
C TRP A 153 -10.44 18.19 -6.75
N ARG A 154 -11.23 17.69 -7.72
CA ARG A 154 -11.31 18.25 -9.09
C ARG A 154 -11.90 19.66 -9.15
N GLN A 155 -12.67 20.07 -8.14
CA GLN A 155 -13.32 21.38 -8.09
C GLN A 155 -12.39 22.50 -7.61
N ALA A 156 -11.19 22.14 -7.12
CA ALA A 156 -10.26 23.08 -6.51
C ALA A 156 -9.29 23.70 -7.52
N TRP A 157 -8.83 24.91 -7.19
CA TRP A 157 -7.90 25.72 -7.96
C TRP A 157 -6.68 26.09 -7.12
N PHE A 158 -5.51 26.16 -7.75
CA PHE A 158 -4.25 26.50 -7.11
C PHE A 158 -3.71 27.81 -7.68
N CYS A 159 -3.30 28.72 -6.80
CA CYS A 159 -2.65 29.97 -7.18
C CYS A 159 -1.13 29.82 -7.03
N HIS A 160 -0.39 29.93 -8.13
CA HIS A 160 1.08 29.84 -8.14
C HIS A 160 1.74 30.99 -7.39
N ARG A 161 1.16 32.19 -7.41
CA ARG A 161 1.68 33.37 -6.70
C ARG A 161 1.64 33.23 -5.18
N CYS A 162 0.49 32.78 -4.66
CA CYS A 162 0.25 32.68 -3.22
C CYS A 162 0.62 31.31 -2.64
N GLY A 163 0.83 30.30 -3.50
CA GLY A 163 1.12 28.92 -3.08
C GLY A 163 -0.04 28.22 -2.36
N GLY A 164 -1.28 28.62 -2.66
CA GLY A 164 -2.48 28.16 -1.94
C GLY A 164 -3.53 27.57 -2.87
N VAL A 165 -4.41 26.75 -2.28
CA VAL A 165 -5.56 26.13 -2.94
C VAL A 165 -6.84 26.86 -2.52
N PHE A 166 -7.82 26.97 -3.39
CA PHE A 166 -9.13 27.54 -3.07
C PHE A 166 -10.23 26.90 -3.92
N PHE A 167 -11.48 27.08 -3.48
CA PHE A 167 -12.67 26.75 -4.25
C PHE A 167 -13.30 28.02 -4.83
N PRO A 168 -14.09 27.94 -5.90
CA PRO A 168 -14.85 29.10 -6.39
C PRO A 168 -15.70 29.68 -5.25
N ARG A 169 -15.47 30.95 -4.89
CA ARG A 169 -16.09 31.66 -3.74
C ARG A 169 -15.65 31.20 -2.34
N GLY A 170 -14.58 30.43 -2.24
CA GLY A 170 -13.98 30.02 -0.96
C GLY A 170 -12.77 30.85 -0.56
N GLU A 171 -12.26 30.59 0.64
CA GLU A 171 -11.01 31.18 1.13
C GLU A 171 -9.78 30.44 0.57
N LEU A 172 -8.64 31.14 0.56
CA LEU A 172 -7.35 30.54 0.25
C LEU A 172 -6.88 29.68 1.43
N MET A 173 -6.61 28.40 1.17
CA MET A 173 -6.09 27.46 2.17
C MET A 173 -4.74 26.87 1.75
N SER A 174 -3.98 26.38 2.73
CA SER A 174 -2.73 25.66 2.46
C SER A 174 -3.00 24.32 1.78
N ALA A 175 -2.04 23.83 1.00
CA ALA A 175 -2.13 22.49 0.39
C ALA A 175 -2.31 21.37 1.43
N ALA A 176 -1.72 21.52 2.62
CA ALA A 176 -1.87 20.55 3.71
C ALA A 176 -3.30 20.52 4.27
N THR A 177 -3.90 21.69 4.47
CA THR A 177 -5.30 21.82 4.91
C THR A 177 -6.25 21.25 3.88
N PHE A 178 -6.06 21.60 2.61
CA PHE A 178 -6.84 21.08 1.49
C PHE A 178 -6.78 19.55 1.41
N ARG A 179 -5.57 18.97 1.49
CA ARG A 179 -5.39 17.50 1.50
C ARG A 179 -6.13 16.84 2.65
N GLY A 180 -6.09 17.44 3.84
CA GLY A 180 -6.84 16.96 5.00
C GLY A 180 -8.36 16.97 4.78
N GLN A 181 -8.90 17.97 4.07
CA GLN A 181 -10.32 18.04 3.70
C GLN A 181 -10.67 17.00 2.65
N VAL A 182 -9.88 16.86 1.58
CA VAL A 182 -10.07 15.84 0.54
C VAL A 182 -10.12 14.44 1.16
N TRP A 183 -9.22 14.14 2.11
CA TRP A 183 -9.22 12.86 2.80
C TRP A 183 -10.39 12.68 3.77
N ARG A 184 -10.95 13.76 4.29
CA ARG A 184 -12.14 13.70 5.15
C ARG A 184 -13.39 13.41 4.33
N VAL A 185 -13.51 14.02 3.15
CA VAL A 185 -14.60 13.74 2.20
C VAL A 185 -14.54 12.29 1.71
N GLY A 186 -13.35 11.76 1.44
CA GLY A 186 -13.15 10.35 1.09
C GLY A 186 -13.28 9.35 2.24
N ASP A 187 -13.58 9.78 3.48
CA ASP A 187 -13.60 8.93 4.67
C ASP A 187 -12.26 8.21 4.97
N TYR A 188 -11.13 8.85 4.67
CA TYR A 188 -9.79 8.34 4.96
C TYR A 188 -9.10 9.03 6.12
N ALA A 189 -9.63 10.15 6.61
CA ALA A 189 -8.94 10.99 7.61
C ALA A 189 -8.61 10.23 8.92
N GLY A 190 -9.42 9.24 9.30
CA GLY A 190 -9.14 8.37 10.46
C GLY A 190 -8.07 7.30 10.20
N ILE A 191 -7.73 7.04 8.94
CA ILE A 191 -6.86 5.94 8.52
C ILE A 191 -5.39 6.35 8.55
N SER A 192 -5.05 7.64 8.49
CA SER A 192 -3.68 8.13 8.48
C SER A 192 -2.99 8.17 9.86
N ARG A 193 -3.71 7.89 10.95
CA ARG A 193 -3.18 8.00 12.34
C ARG A 193 -2.42 6.78 12.87
N GLY A 194 -2.38 5.67 12.15
CA GLY A 194 -1.53 4.53 12.53
C GLY A 194 -0.13 4.68 11.95
N ARG A 195 0.71 5.49 12.59
CA ARG A 195 2.16 5.52 12.34
C ARG A 195 2.81 4.42 13.16
#